data_AF-A0A7S0BS01-F1
#
_entry.id   AF-A0A7S0BS01-F1
#
_cell.length_a   1.000
_cell.length_b   1.000
_cell.length_c   1.000
_cell.angle_alpha   90.00
_cell.angle_beta   90.00
_cell.angle_gamma   90.00
#
_symmetry.space_group_name_H-M   'P 1'
#
loop_
_entity.id
_entity.type
_entity.pdbx_description
1 polymer ?
#
loop_
_entity_poly.entity_id
_entity_poly.type
_entity_poly.pdbx_seq_one_letter_code
_entity_poly.pdbx_strand_id
1 'polypeptide(L)'
;MSFAAGANDISNAAGTLQAIYQTLNTGALVETPQPVYWALFYCCVFIVFGLYFFGAKVMKTIGENLSVVTPLRGQCAQLAVAFTVLIASYVGIPVSSTHCL
;
A
#
# COMPACT_ATOMS: atom_id res chain seq x y z
N MET A 1 9.25 -4.12 5.08
CA MET A 1 7.81 -4.24 4.72
C MET A 1 7.19 -2.90 4.35
N SER A 2 7.38 -1.84 5.15
CA SER A 2 6.80 -0.50 4.92
C SER A 2 7.02 0.06 3.51
N PHE A 3 8.21 -0.12 2.92
CA PHE A 3 8.48 0.36 1.55
C PHE A 3 7.66 -0.38 0.48
N ALA A 4 7.63 -1.71 0.52
CA ALA A 4 6.91 -2.53 -0.46
C ALA A 4 5.38 -2.40 -0.31
N ALA A 5 4.88 -2.34 0.92
CA ALA A 5 3.46 -2.09 1.20
C ALA A 5 3.06 -0.67 0.74
N GLY A 6 3.88 0.34 1.06
CA GLY A 6 3.63 1.71 0.62
C GLY A 6 3.61 1.86 -0.91
N ALA A 7 4.53 1.20 -1.63
CA ALA A 7 4.55 1.24 -3.10
C ALA A 7 3.28 0.62 -3.73
N ASN A 8 2.74 -0.44 -3.13
CA ASN A 8 1.49 -1.05 -3.55
C ASN A 8 0.28 -0.14 -3.26
N ASP A 9 0.18 0.38 -2.04
CA ASP A 9 -0.94 1.24 -1.60
C ASP A 9 -1.00 2.57 -2.36
N ILE A 10 0.16 3.16 -2.68
CA ILE A 10 0.25 4.36 -3.52
C ILE A 10 -0.29 4.08 -4.93
N SER A 11 0.00 2.91 -5.50
CA SER A 11 -0.46 2.54 -6.84
C SER A 11 -2.00 2.44 -6.93
N ASN A 12 -2.64 1.97 -5.85
CA ASN A 12 -4.08 1.87 -5.77
C ASN A 12 -4.77 3.25 -5.72
N ALA A 13 -4.21 4.19 -4.95
CA ALA A 13 -4.71 5.55 -4.86
C ALA A 13 -4.38 6.41 -6.10
N ALA A 14 -3.13 6.34 -6.58
CA ALA A 14 -2.69 7.14 -7.72
C ALA A 14 -3.29 6.64 -9.04
N GLY A 15 -3.51 5.33 -9.21
CA GLY A 15 -4.09 4.75 -10.43
C GLY A 15 -5.50 5.27 -10.72
N THR A 16 -6.34 5.39 -9.68
CA THR A 16 -7.71 5.94 -9.84
C THR A 16 -7.68 7.44 -10.16
N LEU A 17 -6.84 8.21 -9.47
CA LEU A 17 -6.70 9.66 -9.71
C LEU A 17 -6.17 9.95 -11.12
N GLN A 18 -5.24 9.12 -11.59
CA GLN A 18 -4.66 9.20 -12.92
C GLN A 18 -5.68 8.86 -14.01
N ALA A 19 -6.50 7.82 -13.81
CA ALA A 19 -7.59 7.48 -14.71
C ALA A 19 -8.57 8.65 -14.88
N ILE A 20 -8.98 9.28 -13.76
CA ILE A 20 -9.88 10.45 -13.78
C ILE A 20 -9.24 11.63 -14.53
N TYR A 21 -7.98 11.96 -14.21
CA TYR A 21 -7.28 13.08 -14.84
C TYR A 21 -7.14 12.91 -16.36
N GLN A 22 -6.88 11.69 -16.82
CA GLN A 22 -6.79 11.41 -18.25
C GLN A 22 -8.14 11.41 -18.94
N THR A 23 -9.20 10.89 -18.32
CA THR A 23 -10.56 10.99 -18.90
C THR A 23 -10.99 12.45 -19.07
N LEU A 24 -10.64 13.34 -18.14
CA LEU A 24 -10.95 14.77 -18.24
C LEU A 24 -10.19 15.49 -19.37
N ASN A 25 -8.94 15.10 -19.64
CA ASN A 25 -8.13 15.75 -20.67
C ASN A 25 -8.35 15.19 -22.09
N THR A 26 -8.53 13.87 -22.21
CA THR A 26 -8.63 13.19 -23.51
C THR A 26 -10.06 12.83 -23.90
N GLY A 27 -11.03 12.91 -22.98
CA GLY A 27 -12.44 12.55 -23.23
C GLY A 27 -12.69 11.05 -23.45
N ALA A 28 -11.65 10.21 -23.36
CA ALA A 28 -11.69 8.77 -23.54
C ALA A 28 -10.90 8.07 -22.42
N LEU A 29 -11.26 6.81 -22.15
CA LEU A 29 -10.49 5.95 -21.24
C LEU A 29 -9.24 5.45 -21.98
N VAL A 30 -8.07 5.84 -21.48
CA VAL A 30 -6.78 5.37 -21.99
C VAL A 30 -6.39 4.12 -21.23
N GLU A 31 -6.19 3.00 -21.94
CA GLU A 31 -5.86 1.69 -21.32
C GLU A 31 -4.47 1.65 -20.67
N THR A 32 -3.54 2.50 -21.12
CA THR A 32 -2.18 2.62 -20.58
C THR A 32 -1.83 4.08 -20.27
N PRO A 33 -2.36 4.61 -19.16
CA PRO A 33 -2.14 5.99 -18.81
C PRO A 33 -0.67 6.24 -18.40
N GLN A 34 -0.02 7.24 -19.01
CA GLN A 34 1.33 7.68 -18.61
C GLN A 34 1.36 8.20 -17.16
N PRO A 35 2.32 7.76 -16.32
CA PRO A 35 2.35 8.07 -14.89
C PRO A 35 2.42 9.58 -14.65
N VAL A 36 1.49 10.07 -13.83
CA VAL A 36 1.41 11.48 -13.46
C VAL A 36 2.19 11.70 -12.17
N TYR A 37 3.43 12.16 -12.28
CA TYR A 37 4.35 12.26 -11.15
C TYR A 37 3.86 13.18 -10.02
N TRP A 38 3.10 14.24 -10.33
CA TRP A 38 2.53 15.12 -9.30
C TRP A 38 1.44 14.43 -8.48
N ALA A 39 0.64 13.56 -9.11
CA ALA A 39 -0.41 12.80 -8.44
C ALA A 39 0.19 11.77 -7.47
N LEU A 40 1.26 11.10 -7.89
CA LEU A 40 2.02 10.19 -7.03
C LEU A 40 2.57 10.91 -5.78
N PHE A 41 3.18 12.09 -5.97
CA PHE A 41 3.70 12.88 -4.86
C PHE A 41 2.59 13.31 -3.89
N TYR A 42 1.46 13.79 -4.43
CA TYR A 42 0.29 14.18 -3.64
C TYR A 42 -0.24 13.03 -2.79
N CYS A 43 -0.49 11.86 -3.40
CA CYS A 43 -0.95 10.67 -2.67
C CYS A 43 0.04 10.23 -1.58
N CYS A 44 1.35 10.33 -1.86
CA CYS A 44 2.39 9.97 -0.90
C CYS A 44 2.34 10.86 0.36
N VAL A 45 2.20 12.17 0.18
CA VAL A 45 2.07 13.12 1.31
C VAL A 45 0.84 12.82 2.15
N PHE A 46 -0.31 12.55 1.51
CA PHE A 46 -1.56 12.26 2.22
C PHE A 46 -1.52 10.93 2.98
N ILE A 47 -0.87 9.89 2.44
CA ILE A 47 -0.70 8.62 3.14
C ILE A 47 0.19 8.81 4.39
N VAL A 48 1.29 9.56 4.27
CA VAL A 48 2.17 9.86 5.41
C VAL A 48 1.42 10.66 6.48
N PHE A 49 0.64 11.66 6.08
CA PHE A 49 -0.22 12.42 6.99
C PHE A 49 -1.24 11.53 7.69
N GLY A 50 -1.99 10.70 6.95
CA GLY A 50 -2.97 9.78 7.51
C GLY A 50 -2.35 8.80 8.52
N LEU A 51 -1.17 8.26 8.19
CA LEU A 51 -0.42 7.38 9.08
C LEU A 51 0.05 8.11 10.35
N TYR A 52 0.50 9.36 10.23
CA TYR A 52 0.95 10.14 11.38
C TYR A 52 -0.18 10.44 12.37
N PHE A 53 -1.35 10.85 11.87
CA PHE A 53 -2.48 11.23 12.74
C PHE A 53 -3.25 10.02 13.29
N PHE A 54 -3.48 8.99 12.49
CA PHE A 54 -4.36 7.86 12.85
C PHE A 54 -3.63 6.52 13.00
N GLY A 55 -2.42 6.39 12.45
CA GLY A 55 -1.68 5.13 12.45
C GLY A 55 -1.36 4.60 13.84
N ALA A 56 -1.01 5.47 14.80
CA ALA A 56 -0.71 5.06 16.17
C ALA A 56 -1.90 4.36 16.86
N LYS A 57 -3.13 4.83 16.60
CA LYS A 57 -4.35 4.24 17.17
C LYS A 57 -4.63 2.86 16.57
N VAL A 58 -4.46 2.72 15.25
CA VAL A 58 -4.67 1.46 14.53
C VAL A 58 -3.61 0.42 14.91
N MET A 59 -2.33 0.82 14.95
CA MET A 59 -1.23 -0.05 15.36
C MET A 59 -1.41 -0.57 16.78
N LYS A 60 -1.88 0.29 17.70
CA LYS A 60 -2.18 -0.12 19.08
C LYS A 60 -3.31 -1.15 19.13
N THR A 61 -4.42 -0.92 18.42
CA THR A 61 -5.54 -1.86 18.38
C THR A 61 -5.13 -3.23 17.82
N ILE A 62 -4.35 -3.26 16.73
CA ILE A 62 -3.87 -4.52 16.13
C ILE A 62 -2.90 -5.23 17.08
N GLY A 63 -1.98 -4.50 17.71
CA GLY A 63 -1.00 -5.06 18.63
C GLY A 63 -1.58 -5.60 19.94
N GLU A 64 -2.67 -5.03 20.43
CA GLU A 64 -3.31 -5.44 21.69
C GLU A 64 -4.40 -6.52 21.49
N ASN A 65 -5.08 -6.56 20.32
CA ASN A 65 -6.28 -7.41 20.14
C ASN A 65 -6.08 -8.67 19.29
N LEU A 66 -4.99 -8.82 18.51
CA LEU A 66 -4.81 -10.02 17.66
C LEU A 66 -4.05 -11.17 18.34
N SER A 67 -2.91 -10.93 19.00
CA SER A 67 -2.22 -11.92 19.83
C SER A 67 -1.04 -11.31 20.59
N VAL A 68 -0.61 -11.94 21.69
CA VAL A 68 0.62 -11.56 22.41
C VAL A 68 1.83 -11.99 21.58
N VAL A 69 2.21 -11.15 20.62
CA VAL A 69 3.35 -11.40 19.75
C VAL A 69 4.63 -10.95 20.46
N THR A 70 5.49 -11.90 20.83
CA THR A 70 6.84 -11.59 21.28
C THR A 70 7.64 -10.96 20.13
N PRO A 71 8.54 -9.99 20.37
CA PRO A 71 9.23 -9.23 19.31
C PRO A 71 9.89 -10.11 18.23
N LEU A 72 10.45 -11.25 18.63
CA LEU A 72 11.03 -12.26 17.74
C LEU A 72 10.01 -12.89 16.78
N ARG A 73 8.82 -13.26 17.26
CA ARG A 73 7.75 -13.82 16.43
C ARG A 73 7.19 -12.79 15.46
N GLY A 74 7.11 -11.53 15.89
CA GLY A 74 6.64 -10.42 15.06
C GLY A 74 7.58 -10.15 13.88
N GLN A 75 8.89 -10.17 14.12
CA GLN A 75 9.88 -10.00 13.04
C GLN A 75 9.89 -11.19 12.07
N CYS A 76 9.79 -12.43 12.56
CA CYS A 76 9.69 -13.61 11.69
C CYS A 76 8.43 -13.57 10.81
N ALA A 77 7.28 -13.17 11.38
CA ALA A 77 6.04 -13.00 10.62
C ALA A 77 6.18 -11.92 9.55
N GLN A 78 6.74 -10.75 9.89
CA GLN A 78 6.97 -9.68 8.92
C GLN A 78 7.92 -10.09 7.79
N LEU A 79 8.94 -10.89 8.09
CA LEU A 79 9.91 -11.39 7.10
C LEU A 79 9.25 -12.41 6.17
N ALA A 80 8.43 -13.32 6.70
CA ALA A 80 7.65 -14.27 5.91
C ALA A 80 6.70 -13.53 4.95
N VAL A 81 5.90 -12.58 5.44
CA VAL A 81 4.98 -11.81 4.61
C VAL A 81 5.72 -11.00 3.55
N ALA A 82 6.84 -10.36 3.90
CA ALA A 82 7.65 -9.63 2.94
C ALA A 82 8.14 -10.53 1.79
N PHE A 83 8.56 -11.76 2.11
CA PHE A 83 9.00 -12.73 1.11
C PHE A 83 7.85 -13.17 0.20
N THR A 84 6.69 -13.49 0.77
CA THR A 84 5.51 -13.93 0.01
C THR A 84 4.95 -12.83 -0.89
N VAL A 85 4.84 -11.60 -0.38
CA VAL A 85 4.34 -10.45 -1.14
C VAL A 85 5.32 -10.06 -2.25
N LEU A 86 6.63 -10.15 -2.01
CA LEU A 86 7.64 -9.84 -3.01
C LEU A 86 7.60 -10.84 -4.17
N ILE A 87 7.50 -12.14 -3.88
CA ILE A 87 7.34 -13.17 -4.91
C ILE A 87 6.03 -12.97 -5.68
N ALA A 88 4.92 -12.72 -4.99
CA ALA A 88 3.64 -12.53 -5.65
C ALA A 88 3.58 -11.25 -6.52
N SER A 89 4.22 -10.17 -6.06
CA SER A 89 4.38 -8.94 -6.83
C SER A 89 5.25 -9.15 -8.06
N TYR A 90 6.29 -9.97 -7.97
CA TYR A 90 7.12 -10.35 -9.13
C TYR A 90 6.34 -11.15 -10.19
N VAL A 91 5.39 -11.97 -9.74
CA VAL A 91 4.52 -12.77 -10.63
C VAL A 91 3.27 -11.97 -11.08
N GLY A 92 3.07 -10.74 -10.58
CA GLY A 92 1.97 -9.87 -10.99
C GLY A 92 0.60 -10.24 -10.40
N ILE A 93 0.57 -11.08 -9.36
CA ILE A 93 -0.68 -11.47 -8.69
C ILE A 93 -0.92 -10.51 -7.52
N PRO A 94 -2.05 -9.80 -7.46
CA PRO A 94 -2.40 -8.96 -6.32
C PRO A 94 -2.77 -9.85 -5.12
N VAL A 95 -2.01 -9.76 -4.03
CA VAL A 95 -2.23 -10.54 -2.80
C VAL A 95 -2.44 -9.60 -1.62
N SER A 96 -3.40 -9.91 -0.75
CA SER A 96 -3.74 -9.11 0.42
C SER A 96 -2.77 -9.38 1.58
N SER A 97 -2.01 -8.36 1.97
CA SER A 97 -1.05 -8.42 3.09
C SER A 97 -1.72 -8.66 4.46
N THR A 98 -3.02 -8.37 4.60
CA THR A 98 -3.81 -8.67 5.82
C THR A 98 -4.17 -10.15 5.96
N HIS A 99 -4.18 -10.94 4.87
CA HIS A 99 -4.43 -12.38 4.93
C HIS A 99 -3.16 -13.19 5.22
N CYS A 100 -1.99 -12.60 4.99
CA CYS A 100 -0.71 -13.25 5.23
C CYS A 100 -0.16 -13.02 6.65
N LEU A 101 -0.74 -12.07 7.40
CA LEU A 101 -0.27 -11.63 8.71
C LEU A 101 -1.03 -12.34 9.84
#